data_AF-A0A354HSN7-F1
#
_entry.id   AF-A0A354HSN7-F1
#
_cell.length_a   1.000
_cell.length_b   1.000
_cell.length_c   1.000
_cell.angle_alpha   90.00
_cell.angle_beta   90.00
_cell.angle_gamma   90.00
#
_symmetry.space_group_name_H-M   'P 1'
#
loop_
_entity.id
_entity.type
_entity.pdbx_description
1 polymer ?
#
loop_
_entity_poly.entity_id
_entity_poly.type
_entity_poly.pdbx_seq_one_letter_code
_entity_poly.pdbx_strand_id
1 'polypeptide(L)'
;NPISKKNKVKFFLWNQMGLIVAVIAFMPLVIFLLKDKNLDAKTRKIVSVVAAIALIIAGAASIDYSPVSQEELAEAQATYGDDNVYWTTFGKSYHLDENCHTLNRSKTIYYGTIDEAFEANRHDPCDFCVPQGDE
;
A
#
# COMPACT_ATOMS: atom_id res chain seq x y z
N ASN A 1 3.10 -9.33 -12.19
CA ASN A 1 4.48 -8.79 -12.05
C ASN A 1 4.44 -7.32 -11.65
N PRO A 2 5.01 -6.98 -10.48
CA PRO A 2 5.13 -5.60 -10.02
C PRO A 2 5.97 -4.73 -10.99
N ILE A 3 5.78 -3.41 -10.93
CA ILE A 3 6.50 -2.46 -11.80
C ILE A 3 7.88 -2.18 -11.19
N SER A 4 8.90 -2.06 -12.05
CA SER A 4 10.23 -1.61 -11.65
C SER A 4 10.22 -0.20 -11.06
N LYS A 5 10.90 0.00 -9.92
CA LYS A 5 11.10 1.33 -9.30
C LYS A 5 11.90 2.29 -10.19
N LYS A 6 12.59 1.80 -11.23
CA LYS A 6 13.34 2.63 -12.19
C LYS A 6 12.45 3.65 -12.90
N ASN A 7 11.20 3.29 -13.21
CA ASN A 7 10.23 4.23 -13.77
C ASN A 7 9.28 4.74 -12.68
N LYS A 8 9.71 5.77 -11.95
CA LYS A 8 8.98 6.33 -10.80
C LYS A 8 7.54 6.74 -11.12
N VAL A 9 7.30 7.33 -12.29
CA VAL A 9 5.95 7.78 -12.69
C VAL A 9 5.05 6.58 -12.93
N LYS A 10 5.52 5.60 -13.71
CA LYS A 10 4.75 4.37 -13.97
C LYS A 10 4.51 3.56 -12.70
N PHE A 11 5.52 3.47 -11.84
CA PHE A 11 5.46 2.81 -10.54
C PHE A 11 4.43 3.46 -9.61
N PHE A 12 4.42 4.80 -9.51
CA PHE A 12 3.44 5.52 -8.72
C PHE A 12 2.02 5.29 -9.23
N LEU A 13 1.78 5.44 -10.55
CA LEU A 13 0.44 5.29 -11.11
C LEU A 13 -0.13 3.88 -10.95
N TRP A 14 0.71 2.83 -11.04
CA TRP A 14 0.26 1.44 -10.88
C TRP A 14 -0.03 1.04 -9.44
N ASN A 15 0.73 1.58 -8.49
CA ASN A 15 0.57 1.21 -7.09
C ASN A 15 -0.45 2.09 -6.35
N GLN A 16 -0.73 3.31 -6.84
CA GLN A 16 -1.62 4.27 -6.18
C GLN A 16 -3.02 4.32 -6.79
N MET A 17 -3.55 3.17 -7.22
CA MET A 17 -4.87 3.10 -7.87
C MET A 17 -6.00 3.60 -6.97
N GLY A 18 -5.92 3.35 -5.66
CA GLY A 18 -6.91 3.85 -4.68
C GLY A 18 -7.01 5.38 -4.68
N LEU A 19 -5.87 6.07 -4.63
CA LEU A 19 -5.82 7.53 -4.71
C LEU A 19 -6.37 8.05 -6.05
N ILE A 20 -5.97 7.43 -7.16
CA ILE A 20 -6.41 7.84 -8.50
C ILE A 20 -7.93 7.70 -8.64
N VAL A 21 -8.50 6.57 -8.22
CA VAL A 21 -9.94 6.31 -8.27
C VAL A 21 -10.70 7.30 -7.38
N ALA A 22 -10.20 7.57 -6.18
CA ALA A 22 -10.79 8.58 -5.29
C ALA A 22 -10.82 9.96 -5.95
N VAL A 23 -9.70 10.40 -6.53
CA VAL A 23 -9.62 11.69 -7.22
C VAL A 23 -10.61 11.76 -8.39
N ILE A 24 -10.68 10.72 -9.24
CA ILE A 24 -11.61 10.69 -10.37
C ILE A 24 -13.08 10.72 -9.91
N ALA A 25 -13.42 10.03 -8.83
CA ALA A 25 -14.80 9.98 -8.31
C ALA A 25 -15.23 11.31 -7.67
N PHE A 26 -14.36 11.95 -6.88
CA PHE A 26 -14.72 13.14 -6.13
C PHE A 26 -14.46 14.45 -6.87
N MET A 27 -13.52 14.50 -7.81
CA MET A 27 -13.18 15.73 -8.54
C MET A 27 -14.38 16.36 -9.28
N PRO A 28 -15.23 15.60 -10.02
CA PRO A 28 -16.40 16.18 -10.70
C PRO A 28 -17.41 16.77 -9.72
N LEU A 29 -17.63 16.11 -8.57
CA LEU A 29 -18.54 16.56 -7.53
C LEU A 29 -18.05 17.86 -6.88
N VAL A 30 -16.76 17.95 -6.56
CA VAL A 30 -16.15 19.16 -6.01
C VAL A 30 -16.27 20.31 -7.01
N ILE A 31 -15.97 20.10 -8.29
CA ILE A 31 -16.11 21.13 -9.33
C ILE A 31 -17.56 21.59 -9.47
N PHE A 32 -18.51 20.64 -9.50
CA PHE A 32 -19.94 20.94 -9.58
C PHE A 32 -20.40 21.82 -8.42
N LEU A 33 -20.02 21.46 -7.19
CA LEU A 33 -20.38 22.20 -5.98
C LEU A 33 -19.76 23.60 -5.97
N LEU A 34 -18.50 23.74 -6.40
CA LEU A 34 -17.82 25.04 -6.47
C LEU A 34 -18.37 25.95 -7.58
N LYS A 35 -18.95 25.40 -8.64
CA LYS A 35 -19.58 26.16 -9.75
C LYS A 35 -21.05 26.51 -9.50
N ASP A 36 -21.67 26.00 -8.44
CA ASP A 36 -23.04 26.36 -8.10
C ASP A 36 -23.14 27.88 -7.85
N LYS A 37 -24.10 28.51 -8.52
CA LYS A 37 -24.31 29.97 -8.45
C LYS A 37 -25.15 30.37 -7.24
N ASN A 38 -25.83 29.43 -6.59
CA ASN A 38 -26.67 29.66 -5.42
C ASN A 38 -25.86 29.75 -4.11
N LEU A 39 -24.57 29.46 -4.15
CA LEU A 39 -23.67 29.60 -3.00
C LEU A 39 -23.21 31.05 -2.84
N ASP A 40 -23.52 31.64 -1.67
CA ASP A 40 -22.95 32.91 -1.24
C ASP A 40 -21.41 32.87 -1.24
N ALA A 41 -20.77 34.01 -1.52
CA ALA A 41 -19.32 34.10 -1.65
C ALA A 41 -18.58 33.69 -0.37
N LYS A 42 -19.16 33.94 0.82
CA LYS A 42 -18.57 33.55 2.11
C LYS A 42 -18.68 32.04 2.32
N THR A 43 -19.85 31.46 2.06
CA THR A 43 -20.08 30.02 2.17
C THR A 43 -19.22 29.24 1.19
N ARG A 44 -19.10 29.70 -0.06
CA ARG A 44 -18.23 29.09 -1.07
C ARG A 44 -16.77 29.01 -0.61
N LYS A 45 -16.24 30.09 -0.04
CA LYS A 45 -14.87 30.11 0.51
C LYS A 45 -14.69 29.10 1.63
N ILE A 46 -15.63 29.04 2.58
CA ILE A 46 -15.57 28.08 3.70
C ILE A 46 -15.60 26.65 3.17
N VAL A 47 -16.55 26.34 2.28
CA VAL A 47 -16.70 24.99 1.71
C VAL A 47 -15.47 24.59 0.89
N SER A 48 -14.89 25.50 0.09
CA SER A 48 -13.64 25.23 -0.63
C SER A 48 -12.50 24.85 0.31
N VAL A 49 -12.33 25.58 1.42
CA VAL A 49 -11.25 25.31 2.38
C VAL A 49 -11.47 23.96 3.07
N VAL A 50 -12.70 23.70 3.54
CA VAL A 50 -13.05 22.42 4.17
C VAL A 50 -12.85 21.25 3.20
N ALA A 51 -13.27 21.40 1.94
CA ALA A 51 -13.08 20.38 0.91
C ALA A 51 -11.60 20.13 0.60
N ALA A 52 -10.77 21.18 0.53
CA ALA A 52 -9.34 21.04 0.32
C ALA A 52 -8.66 20.27 1.46
N ILE A 53 -9.00 20.58 2.72
CA ILE A 53 -8.47 19.87 3.89
C ILE A 53 -8.91 18.41 3.88
N ALA A 54 -10.20 18.15 3.63
CA ALA A 54 -10.72 16.80 3.55
C ALA A 54 -10.05 15.96 2.44
N LEU A 55 -9.78 16.57 1.29
CA LEU A 55 -9.13 15.91 0.15
C LEU A 55 -7.66 15.60 0.44
N ILE A 56 -6.95 16.47 1.16
CA ILE A 56 -5.58 16.20 1.62
C ILE A 56 -5.57 15.02 2.61
N ILE A 57 -6.46 15.00 3.60
CA ILE A 57 -6.54 13.93 4.60
C ILE A 57 -6.90 12.59 3.93
N ALA A 58 -7.93 12.59 3.09
CA ALA A 58 -8.35 11.41 2.35
C ALA A 58 -7.24 10.91 1.41
N GLY A 59 -6.54 11.83 0.74
CA GLY A 59 -5.40 11.53 -0.11
C GLY A 59 -4.28 10.86 0.67
N ALA A 60 -3.85 11.43 1.80
CA ALA A 60 -2.83 10.85 2.66
C ALA A 60 -3.22 9.45 3.18
N ALA A 61 -4.48 9.26 3.59
CA ALA A 61 -4.96 7.96 4.07
C ALA A 61 -5.06 6.89 2.96
N SER A 62 -5.14 7.30 1.69
CA SER A 62 -5.30 6.41 0.54
C SER A 62 -3.97 6.03 -0.13
N ILE A 63 -2.85 6.58 0.32
CA ILE A 63 -1.54 6.28 -0.25
C ILE A 63 -1.05 4.93 0.29
N ASP A 64 -0.61 4.07 -0.62
CA ASP A 64 0.20 2.92 -0.24
C ASP A 64 1.64 3.37 0.05
N TYR A 65 2.03 3.33 1.32
CA TYR A 65 3.34 3.79 1.79
C TYR A 65 4.45 2.75 1.58
N SER A 66 4.11 1.50 1.29
CA SER A 66 5.06 0.40 1.10
C SER A 66 4.72 -0.43 -0.15
N PRO A 67 4.73 0.18 -1.35
CA PRO A 67 4.41 -0.52 -2.58
C PRO A 67 5.55 -1.45 -3.01
N VAL A 68 5.18 -2.66 -3.43
CA VAL A 68 6.11 -3.67 -3.98
C VAL A 68 6.74 -3.20 -5.28
N SER A 69 8.06 -3.35 -5.39
CA SER A 69 8.75 -3.25 -6.67
C SER A 69 9.15 -4.59 -7.27
N GLN A 70 9.38 -4.55 -8.59
CA GLN A 70 9.87 -5.70 -9.33
C GLN A 70 11.21 -6.21 -8.79
N GLU A 71 12.06 -5.28 -8.34
CA GLU A 71 13.37 -5.60 -7.78
C GLU A 71 13.24 -6.34 -6.44
N GLU A 72 12.36 -5.89 -5.55
CA GLU A 72 12.13 -6.53 -4.24
C GLU A 72 11.55 -7.93 -4.38
N LEU A 73 10.61 -8.12 -5.31
CA LEU A 73 10.06 -9.44 -5.60
C LEU A 73 11.12 -10.36 -6.22
N ALA A 74 11.93 -9.86 -7.15
CA ALA A 74 13.00 -10.66 -7.77
C ALA A 74 14.10 -11.04 -6.76
N GLU A 75 14.42 -10.15 -5.82
CA GLU A 75 15.38 -10.42 -4.73
C GLU A 75 14.83 -11.48 -3.77
N ALA A 76 13.58 -11.35 -3.33
CA ALA A 76 12.96 -12.34 -2.47
C ALA A 76 12.86 -13.72 -3.16
N GLN A 77 12.51 -13.76 -4.45
CA GLN A 77 12.51 -14.99 -5.26
C GLN A 77 13.93 -15.57 -5.44
N ALA A 78 14.96 -14.74 -5.57
CA ALA A 78 16.33 -15.22 -5.69
C ALA A 78 16.87 -15.81 -4.37
N THR A 79 16.48 -15.23 -3.24
CA THR A 79 16.93 -15.67 -1.91
C THR A 79 16.15 -16.88 -1.40
N TYR A 80 14.83 -16.92 -1.59
CA TYR A 80 13.96 -17.96 -1.03
C TYR A 80 13.45 -18.96 -2.08
N GLY A 81 13.61 -18.69 -3.38
CA GLY A 81 13.20 -19.60 -4.44
C GLY A 81 11.72 -19.98 -4.37
N ASP A 82 11.46 -21.28 -4.44
CA ASP A 82 10.13 -21.89 -4.30
C ASP A 82 9.81 -22.28 -2.84
N ASP A 83 10.63 -21.86 -1.86
CA ASP A 83 10.37 -22.17 -0.47
C ASP A 83 9.10 -21.46 0.02
N ASN A 84 8.34 -22.18 0.84
CA ASN A 84 7.15 -21.63 1.44
C ASN A 84 7.51 -20.79 2.68
N VAL A 85 6.81 -19.68 2.83
CA VAL A 85 6.92 -18.74 3.94
C VAL A 85 5.63 -18.71 4.74
N TYR A 86 5.72 -18.17 5.94
CA TYR A 86 4.59 -17.97 6.85
C TYR A 86 4.25 -16.49 6.95
N TRP A 87 2.96 -16.18 7.00
CA TRP A 87 2.49 -14.81 7.24
C TRP A 87 1.15 -14.81 7.96
N THR A 88 0.69 -13.62 8.34
CA THR A 88 -0.55 -13.45 9.10
C THR A 88 -1.53 -12.56 8.36
N THR A 89 -2.80 -12.60 8.79
CA THR A 89 -3.87 -11.82 8.15
C THR A 89 -3.62 -10.31 8.18
N PHE A 90 -2.93 -9.79 9.20
CA PHE A 90 -2.73 -8.34 9.41
C PHE A 90 -1.27 -7.90 9.61
N GLY A 91 -0.33 -8.84 9.77
CA GLY A 91 1.10 -8.51 9.86
C GLY A 91 1.62 -7.93 8.55
N LYS A 92 2.74 -7.22 8.55
CA LYS A 92 3.37 -6.73 7.30
C LYS A 92 4.41 -7.69 6.75
N SER A 93 4.92 -8.55 7.62
CA SER A 93 6.13 -9.31 7.35
C SER A 93 5.83 -10.76 7.01
N TYR A 94 6.70 -11.35 6.19
CA TYR A 94 6.77 -12.79 5.98
C TYR A 94 7.89 -13.41 6.85
N HIS A 95 7.73 -14.69 7.16
CA HIS A 95 8.55 -15.41 8.12
C HIS A 95 9.01 -16.74 7.51
N LEU A 96 10.24 -17.16 7.83
CA LEU A 96 10.75 -18.48 7.44
C LEU A 96 10.53 -19.53 8.54
N ASP A 97 10.39 -19.07 9.79
CA ASP A 97 10.16 -19.93 10.95
C ASP A 97 8.73 -19.77 11.47
N GLU A 98 8.01 -20.90 11.53
CA GLU A 98 6.66 -20.99 12.10
C GLU A 98 6.65 -20.63 13.60
N ASN A 99 7.75 -20.87 14.32
CA ASN A 99 7.83 -20.61 15.75
C ASN A 99 8.38 -19.22 16.07
N CYS A 100 8.49 -18.33 15.08
CA CYS A 100 8.93 -16.97 15.31
C CYS A 100 8.03 -16.29 16.35
N HIS A 101 8.63 -15.68 17.39
CA HIS A 101 7.86 -15.05 18.48
C HIS A 101 6.88 -13.97 17.98
N THR A 102 7.23 -13.24 16.92
CA THR A 102 6.36 -12.23 16.29
C THR A 102 5.20 -12.85 15.50
N LEU A 103 5.32 -14.11 15.08
CA LEU A 103 4.28 -14.89 14.43
C LEU A 103 3.34 -15.55 15.45
N ASN A 104 3.89 -16.14 16.51
CA ASN A 104 3.19 -16.90 17.55
C ASN A 104 2.09 -16.13 18.31
N ARG A 105 2.10 -14.79 18.26
CA ARG A 105 1.03 -13.94 18.80
C ARG A 105 -0.26 -13.94 17.96
N SER A 106 -0.24 -14.53 16.77
CA SER A 106 -1.31 -14.45 15.79
C SER A 106 -2.23 -15.67 15.83
N LYS A 107 -3.54 -15.44 15.67
CA LYS A 107 -4.54 -16.52 15.69
C LYS A 107 -4.60 -17.33 14.40
N THR A 108 -4.24 -16.71 13.28
CA THR A 108 -4.29 -17.32 11.95
C THR A 108 -2.95 -17.10 11.28
N ILE A 109 -2.28 -18.20 10.96
CA ILE A 109 -1.02 -18.25 10.24
C ILE A 109 -1.32 -18.89 8.88
N TYR A 110 -0.89 -18.24 7.82
CA TYR A 110 -0.91 -18.77 6.46
C TYR A 110 0.46 -19.33 6.12
N TYR A 111 0.47 -20.33 5.25
CA TYR A 111 1.66 -21.00 4.76
C TYR A 111 1.49 -21.20 3.25
N GLY A 112 2.48 -20.76 2.49
CA GLY A 112 2.43 -20.77 1.02
C GLY A 112 3.66 -20.09 0.44
N THR A 113 3.66 -19.80 -0.85
CA THR A 113 4.88 -19.30 -1.52
C THR A 113 5.17 -17.84 -1.19
N ILE A 114 6.40 -17.39 -1.45
CA ILE A 114 6.75 -15.96 -1.34
C ILE A 114 5.89 -15.08 -2.24
N ASP A 115 5.50 -15.58 -3.41
CA ASP A 115 4.60 -14.87 -4.33
C ASP A 115 3.22 -14.65 -3.72
N GLU A 116 2.65 -15.67 -3.07
CA GLU A 116 1.36 -15.57 -2.38
C GLU A 116 1.42 -14.61 -1.19
N ALA A 117 2.53 -14.61 -0.44
CA ALA A 117 2.77 -13.64 0.61
C ALA A 117 2.81 -12.21 0.04
N PHE A 118 3.47 -12.02 -1.11
CA PHE A 118 3.53 -10.74 -1.79
C PHE A 118 2.17 -10.30 -2.35
N GLU A 119 1.36 -11.21 -2.88
CA GLU A 119 -0.01 -10.90 -3.28
C GLU A 119 -0.89 -10.52 -2.07
N ALA A 120 -0.62 -11.10 -0.90
CA ALA A 120 -1.29 -10.78 0.36
C ALA A 120 -0.80 -9.49 1.04
N ASN A 121 0.01 -8.68 0.35
CA ASN A 121 0.60 -7.45 0.88
C ASN A 121 1.59 -7.69 2.05
N ARG A 122 2.38 -8.77 1.96
CA ARG A 122 3.38 -9.20 2.96
C ARG A 122 4.76 -9.26 2.32
N HIS A 123 5.41 -8.09 2.24
CA HIS A 123 6.66 -7.90 1.49
C HIS A 123 7.87 -7.66 2.37
N ASP A 124 7.61 -7.47 3.65
CA ASP A 124 8.63 -7.11 4.62
C ASP A 124 9.28 -8.38 5.18
N PRO A 125 10.59 -8.60 5.03
CA PRO A 125 11.25 -9.72 5.69
C PRO A 125 11.21 -9.52 7.21
N CYS A 126 10.84 -10.55 7.98
CA CYS A 126 10.87 -10.44 9.43
C CYS A 126 12.30 -10.34 9.98
N ASP A 127 12.61 -9.23 10.66
CA ASP A 127 13.89 -8.92 11.31
C ASP A 127 14.47 -10.00 12.23
N PHE A 128 13.67 -10.96 12.69
CA PHE A 128 14.09 -11.97 13.66
C PHE A 128 14.37 -13.34 13.06
N CYS A 129 13.56 -13.79 12.10
CA CYS A 129 13.67 -15.13 11.52
C CYS A 129 14.16 -15.13 10.08
N VAL A 130 14.20 -13.97 9.44
CA VAL A 130 14.71 -13.80 8.08
C VAL A 130 16.11 -13.21 8.20
N PRO A 131 17.16 -13.90 7.71
CA PRO A 131 18.51 -13.32 7.66
C PRO A 131 18.47 -12.07 6.78
N GLN A 132 18.64 -10.91 7.38
CA GLN A 132 18.88 -9.68 6.63
C GLN A 132 20.32 -9.78 6.12
N GLY A 133 20.53 -9.68 4.81
CA GLY A 133 21.87 -9.65 4.25
C GLY A 133 22.62 -8.47 4.86
N ASP A 134 23.54 -8.74 5.77
CA ASP A 134 24.50 -7.75 6.22
C ASP A 134 25.48 -7.50 5.05
N GLU A 135 25.50 -6.24 4.58
CA GLU A 135 26.38 -5.58 3.59
C GLU A 135 25.86 -5.39 2.15
#